data_AF-A0A520QGL1-F1
#
_entry.id   AF-A0A520QGL1-F1
#
_cell.length_a   1.000
_cell.length_b   1.000
_cell.length_c   1.000
_cell.angle_alpha   90.00
_cell.angle_beta   90.00
_cell.angle_gamma   90.00
#
_symmetry.space_group_name_H-M   'P 1'
#
loop_
_entity.id
_entity.type
_entity.pdbx_description
1 polymer ?
#
loop_
_entity_poly.entity_id
_entity_poly.type
_entity_poly.pdbx_seq_one_letter_code
_entity_poly.pdbx_strand_id
1 'polypeptide(L)'
;MALPQLRGPALAQDPASDEAVVEEVLDGESARFEVLMRRHNQRLFRTARAILKDDAEAEDAVQQSYLTAYAKLGQFQGRARFSTWLTRIAVNESLRRRRKRGRLDDLELAPEPHENALTAPARSPEQLAGDGELRALLEEAIDALPQSYRVVFVMRELEELDTRETAACLELSEEAVRVRLHRARRTLREWLYERADALVGEAFSFAGERCDRIVAFVLDRIDQRSAT
;
A
#
# COMPACT_ATOMS: atom_id res chain seq x y z
N MET A 1 -24.93 29.71 -11.04
CA MET A 1 -25.05 29.07 -9.70
C MET A 1 -23.64 28.61 -9.33
N ALA A 2 -22.92 29.46 -8.58
CA ALA A 2 -21.49 29.27 -8.31
C ALA A 2 -21.31 28.29 -7.14
N LEU A 3 -20.51 27.24 -7.36
CA LEU A 3 -20.02 26.36 -6.29
C LEU A 3 -19.19 27.20 -5.30
N PRO A 4 -19.41 27.07 -3.98
CA PRO A 4 -18.59 27.77 -3.01
C PRO A 4 -17.17 27.20 -3.09
N GLN A 5 -16.21 28.08 -3.37
CA GLN A 5 -14.81 27.73 -3.35
C GLN A 5 -14.42 27.37 -1.91
N LEU A 6 -14.15 26.10 -1.67
CA LEU A 6 -13.53 25.61 -0.44
C LEU A 6 -12.11 26.18 -0.40
N ARG A 7 -11.99 27.36 0.22
CA ARG A 7 -10.72 27.89 0.72
C ARG A 7 -10.14 26.85 1.67
N GLY A 8 -9.15 26.09 1.21
CA GLY A 8 -8.27 25.39 2.13
C GLY A 8 -7.35 26.40 2.83
N PRO A 9 -7.36 26.49 4.16
CA PRO A 9 -6.14 26.87 4.85
C PRO A 9 -5.24 25.63 4.94
N ALA A 10 -3.93 25.89 4.96
CA ALA A 10 -2.87 24.92 5.09
C ALA A 10 -3.12 23.91 6.22
N LEU A 11 -2.50 22.73 6.05
CA LEU A 11 -2.46 21.54 6.89
C LEU A 11 -2.07 21.80 8.36
N ALA A 12 -2.87 22.55 9.10
CA ALA A 12 -2.92 22.40 10.54
C ALA A 12 -3.59 21.05 10.79
N GLN A 13 -2.78 20.04 11.13
CA GLN A 13 -3.35 18.84 11.74
C GLN A 13 -4.13 19.32 12.93
N ASP A 14 -5.45 19.22 12.86
CA ASP A 14 -6.30 19.45 14.01
C ASP A 14 -5.74 18.57 15.14
N PRO A 15 -5.36 19.13 16.30
CA PRO A 15 -4.76 18.36 17.38
C PRO A 15 -5.80 17.51 18.14
N ALA A 16 -7.09 17.71 17.91
CA ALA A 16 -8.15 16.95 18.56
C ALA A 16 -7.99 15.45 18.28
N SER A 17 -8.17 14.60 19.29
CA SER A 17 -8.22 13.14 19.07
C SER A 17 -9.37 12.78 18.13
N ASP A 18 -9.31 11.60 17.51
CA ASP A 18 -10.42 11.12 16.69
C ASP A 18 -11.72 11.05 17.49
N GLU A 19 -11.64 10.62 18.75
CA GLU A 19 -12.79 10.52 19.66
C GLU A 19 -13.43 11.89 19.93
N ALA A 20 -12.63 12.95 20.13
CA ALA A 20 -13.16 14.31 20.30
C ALA A 20 -13.87 14.81 19.04
N VAL A 21 -13.28 14.56 17.86
CA VAL A 21 -13.92 14.91 16.58
C VAL A 21 -15.23 14.13 16.41
N VAL A 22 -15.30 12.86 16.84
CA VAL A 22 -16.53 12.07 16.81
C VAL A 22 -17.62 12.67 17.70
N GLU A 23 -17.29 13.10 18.91
CA GLU A 23 -18.25 13.76 19.82
C GLU A 23 -18.83 15.03 19.18
N GLU A 24 -18.00 15.88 18.59
CA GLU A 24 -18.45 17.11 17.92
C GLU A 24 -19.35 16.82 16.71
N VAL A 25 -19.07 15.76 15.94
CA VAL A 25 -19.95 15.32 14.84
C VAL A 25 -21.31 14.84 15.38
N LEU A 26 -21.32 14.14 16.52
CA LEU A 26 -22.56 13.67 17.16
C LEU A 26 -23.38 14.82 17.74
N ASP A 27 -22.72 15.90 18.17
CA ASP A 27 -23.36 17.15 18.64
C ASP A 27 -23.89 18.03 17.49
N GLY A 28 -23.73 17.59 16.24
CA GLY A 28 -24.34 18.20 15.06
C GLY A 28 -23.37 18.94 14.14
N GLU A 29 -22.08 19.00 14.47
CA GLU A 29 -21.06 19.60 13.60
C GLU A 29 -20.61 18.63 12.50
N SER A 30 -21.53 18.25 11.59
CA SER A 30 -21.26 17.24 10.55
C SER A 30 -20.04 17.52 9.67
N ALA A 31 -19.69 18.80 9.48
CA ALA A 31 -18.49 19.22 8.73
C ALA A 31 -17.18 18.72 9.37
N ARG A 32 -17.16 18.50 10.69
CA ARG A 32 -16.00 17.98 11.42
C ARG A 32 -15.60 16.57 10.97
N PHE A 33 -16.53 15.81 10.39
CA PHE A 33 -16.26 14.47 9.87
C PHE A 33 -15.18 14.48 8.76
N GLU A 34 -15.01 15.60 8.04
CA GLU A 34 -13.94 15.78 7.06
C GLU A 34 -12.54 15.56 7.66
N VAL A 35 -12.33 15.94 8.93
CA VAL A 35 -11.05 15.74 9.62
C VAL A 35 -10.73 14.25 9.76
N LEU A 36 -11.71 13.44 10.17
CA LEU A 36 -11.58 11.99 10.25
C LEU A 36 -11.33 11.38 8.86
N MET A 37 -12.01 11.89 7.82
CA MET A 37 -11.78 11.42 6.45
C MET A 37 -10.34 11.67 6.02
N ARG A 38 -9.85 12.91 6.13
CA ARG A 38 -8.49 13.29 5.71
C ARG A 38 -7.41 12.51 6.46
N ARG A 39 -7.60 12.25 7.76
CA ARG A 39 -6.66 11.45 8.58
C ARG A 39 -6.59 9.99 8.14
N HIS A 40 -7.72 9.39 7.75
CA HIS A 40 -7.81 7.94 7.54
C HIS A 40 -7.93 7.50 6.07
N ASN A 41 -8.04 8.44 5.12
CA ASN A 41 -8.20 8.15 3.69
C ASN A 41 -7.12 7.21 3.15
N GLN A 42 -5.83 7.50 3.41
CA GLN A 42 -4.72 6.69 2.91
C GLN A 42 -4.81 5.25 3.42
N ARG A 43 -5.10 5.09 4.71
CA ARG A 43 -5.24 3.78 5.35
C ARG A 43 -6.38 2.97 4.77
N LEU A 44 -7.55 3.61 4.66
CA LEU A 44 -8.75 2.95 4.13
C LEU A 44 -8.54 2.55 2.67
N PHE A 45 -7.96 3.44 1.86
CA PHE A 45 -7.67 3.17 0.45
C PHE A 45 -6.71 1.99 0.29
N ARG A 46 -5.55 2.00 0.96
CA ARG A 46 -4.57 0.91 0.87
C ARG A 46 -5.16 -0.42 1.35
N THR A 47 -5.95 -0.40 2.42
CA THR A 47 -6.62 -1.60 2.94
C THR A 47 -7.66 -2.14 1.94
N ALA A 48 -8.50 -1.28 1.36
CA ALA A 48 -9.48 -1.66 0.35
C ALA A 48 -8.82 -2.17 -0.93
N ARG A 49 -7.78 -1.47 -1.42
CA ARG A 49 -7.00 -1.85 -2.60
C ARG A 49 -6.29 -3.18 -2.43
N ALA A 50 -5.77 -3.48 -1.23
CA ALA A 50 -5.22 -4.80 -0.92
C ALA A 50 -6.26 -5.94 -1.05
N ILE A 51 -7.54 -5.64 -0.86
CA ILE A 51 -8.63 -6.61 -0.92
C ILE A 51 -9.18 -6.74 -2.35
N LEU A 52 -9.32 -5.62 -3.07
CA LEU A 52 -10.05 -5.53 -4.34
C LEU A 52 -9.16 -5.63 -5.59
N LYS A 53 -7.89 -5.23 -5.47
CA LYS A 53 -6.89 -5.11 -6.55
C LYS A 53 -7.24 -4.16 -7.70
N ASP A 54 -8.10 -3.20 -7.43
CA ASP A 54 -8.51 -2.18 -8.39
C ASP A 54 -8.68 -0.85 -7.64
N ASP A 55 -8.17 0.23 -8.21
CA ASP A 55 -8.13 1.55 -7.54
C ASP A 55 -9.52 2.18 -7.49
N ALA A 56 -10.28 2.13 -8.59
CA ALA A 56 -11.61 2.72 -8.66
C ALA A 56 -12.57 2.02 -7.69
N GLU A 57 -12.55 0.68 -7.67
CA GLU A 57 -13.32 -0.11 -6.70
C GLU A 57 -12.88 0.14 -5.26
N ALA A 58 -11.58 0.37 -5.03
CA ALA A 58 -11.08 0.73 -3.71
C ALA A 58 -11.61 2.11 -3.28
N GLU A 59 -11.57 3.11 -4.14
CA GLU A 59 -12.13 4.45 -3.88
C GLU A 59 -13.63 4.37 -3.56
N ASP A 60 -14.40 3.64 -4.36
CA ASP A 60 -15.83 3.42 -4.13
C ASP A 60 -16.11 2.70 -2.81
N ALA A 61 -15.25 1.74 -2.45
CA ALA A 61 -15.32 1.06 -1.16
C ALA A 61 -15.04 2.01 0.00
N VAL A 62 -14.05 2.89 -0.12
CA VAL A 62 -13.75 3.91 0.88
C VAL A 62 -14.93 4.88 1.03
N GLN A 63 -15.48 5.38 -0.07
CA GLN A 63 -16.64 6.28 -0.04
C GLN A 63 -17.83 5.63 0.68
N GLN A 64 -18.20 4.41 0.28
CA GLN A 64 -19.32 3.69 0.91
C GLN A 64 -19.05 3.38 2.39
N SER A 65 -17.79 3.17 2.76
CA SER A 65 -17.38 2.94 4.15
C SER A 65 -17.58 4.18 5.00
N TYR A 66 -17.23 5.37 4.51
CA TYR A 66 -17.49 6.63 5.21
C TYR A 66 -18.98 6.92 5.36
N LEU A 67 -19.79 6.70 4.32
CA LEU A 67 -21.25 6.83 4.42
C LEU A 67 -21.83 5.89 5.48
N THR A 68 -21.36 4.65 5.49
CA THR A 68 -21.77 3.64 6.48
C THR A 68 -21.32 4.00 7.89
N ALA A 69 -20.08 4.50 8.03
CA ALA A 69 -19.52 4.94 9.30
C ALA A 69 -20.31 6.14 9.84
N TYR A 70 -20.57 7.16 9.02
CA TYR A 70 -21.36 8.32 9.42
C TYR A 70 -22.77 7.91 9.89
N ALA A 71 -23.46 7.06 9.13
CA ALA A 71 -24.79 6.56 9.49
C ALA A 71 -24.81 5.75 10.79
N LYS A 72 -23.68 5.11 11.15
CA LYS A 72 -23.54 4.28 12.36
C LYS A 72 -22.75 4.98 13.46
N LEU A 73 -22.41 6.25 13.30
CA LEU A 73 -21.48 6.93 14.21
C LEU A 73 -22.03 6.98 15.64
N GLY A 74 -23.35 7.19 15.80
CA GLY A 74 -24.00 7.17 17.12
C GLY A 74 -24.02 5.79 17.79
N GLN A 75 -23.65 4.71 17.09
CA GLN A 75 -23.50 3.36 17.64
C GLN A 75 -22.04 3.06 18.02
N PHE A 76 -21.11 3.97 17.75
CA PHE A 76 -19.71 3.81 18.14
C PHE A 76 -19.57 4.04 19.65
N GLN A 77 -19.32 2.96 20.39
CA GLN A 77 -19.28 2.96 21.85
C GLN A 77 -17.87 3.18 22.44
N GLY A 78 -16.88 3.58 21.64
CA GLY A 78 -15.50 3.79 22.12
C GLY A 78 -14.78 2.55 22.65
N ARG A 79 -15.33 1.34 22.46
CA ARG A 79 -14.71 0.06 22.93
C ARG A 79 -13.42 -0.31 22.21
N ALA A 80 -13.18 0.32 21.06
CA ALA A 80 -11.94 0.26 20.30
C ALA A 80 -11.66 1.67 19.75
N ARG A 81 -10.42 1.94 19.35
CA ARG A 81 -10.07 3.18 18.64
C ARG A 81 -10.98 3.38 17.42
N PHE A 82 -11.36 4.62 17.17
CA PHE A 82 -12.18 4.96 16.00
C PHE A 82 -11.56 4.43 14.69
N SER A 83 -10.25 4.58 14.54
CA SER A 83 -9.50 4.10 13.36
C SER A 83 -9.69 2.60 13.11
N THR A 84 -9.74 1.78 14.16
CA THR A 84 -9.90 0.32 14.08
C THR A 84 -11.33 -0.03 13.69
N TRP A 85 -12.32 0.65 14.28
CA TRP A 85 -13.72 0.49 13.92
C TRP A 85 -13.98 0.87 12.46
N LEU A 86 -13.46 2.01 12.01
CA LEU A 86 -13.58 2.49 10.63
C LEU A 86 -12.89 1.53 9.64
N THR A 87 -11.69 1.07 9.96
CA THR A 87 -10.95 0.10 9.13
C THR A 87 -11.75 -1.20 8.98
N ARG A 88 -12.41 -1.69 10.03
CA ARG A 88 -13.26 -2.89 9.96
C ARG A 88 -14.47 -2.69 9.03
N ILE A 89 -15.07 -1.51 9.01
CA ILE A 89 -16.14 -1.17 8.06
C ILE A 89 -15.61 -1.31 6.62
N ALA A 90 -14.44 -0.70 6.34
CA ALA A 90 -13.82 -0.75 5.02
C ALA A 90 -13.41 -2.16 4.57
N VAL A 91 -12.86 -2.97 5.48
CA VAL A 91 -12.57 -4.39 5.22
C VAL A 91 -13.84 -5.14 4.84
N ASN A 92 -14.90 -5.01 5.65
CA ASN A 92 -16.15 -5.74 5.43
C ASN A 92 -16.81 -5.36 4.10
N GLU A 93 -16.80 -4.08 3.78
CA GLU A 93 -17.36 -3.55 2.56
C GLU A 93 -16.56 -4.01 1.33
N SER A 94 -15.24 -3.99 1.41
CA SER A 94 -14.35 -4.49 0.34
C SER A 94 -14.50 -6.01 0.13
N LEU A 95 -14.59 -6.79 1.21
CA LEU A 95 -14.83 -8.23 1.13
C LEU A 95 -16.21 -8.56 0.54
N ARG A 96 -17.24 -7.76 0.87
CA ARG A 96 -18.58 -7.88 0.29
C ARG A 96 -18.54 -7.62 -1.22
N ARG A 97 -17.93 -6.52 -1.66
CA ARG A 97 -17.76 -6.20 -3.09
C ARG A 97 -17.05 -7.32 -3.84
N ARG A 98 -15.90 -7.79 -3.34
CA ARG A 98 -15.17 -8.89 -4.00
C ARG A 98 -15.98 -10.18 -4.09
N ARG A 99 -16.73 -10.56 -3.05
CA ARG A 99 -17.61 -11.74 -3.10
C ARG A 99 -18.73 -11.59 -4.13
N LYS A 100 -19.27 -10.37 -4.31
CA LYS A 100 -20.27 -10.10 -5.34
C LYS A 100 -19.65 -10.23 -6.73
N ARG A 101 -18.45 -9.69 -6.94
CA ARG A 101 -17.71 -9.82 -8.19
C ARG A 101 -17.36 -11.27 -8.52
N GLY A 102 -16.79 -12.04 -7.59
CA GLY A 102 -16.48 -13.45 -7.85
C GLY A 102 -17.70 -14.33 -8.18
N ARG A 103 -18.92 -13.88 -7.85
CA ARG A 103 -20.17 -14.52 -8.30
C ARG A 103 -20.64 -14.05 -9.68
N LEU A 104 -20.25 -12.84 -10.09
CA LEU A 104 -20.52 -12.25 -11.41
C LEU A 104 -19.48 -12.72 -12.44
N ASP A 105 -18.22 -12.88 -12.05
CA ASP A 105 -17.14 -13.44 -12.88
C ASP A 105 -17.42 -14.93 -13.24
N ASP A 106 -18.15 -15.66 -12.39
CA ASP A 106 -18.69 -17.01 -12.70
C ASP A 106 -19.82 -16.99 -13.75
N LEU A 107 -20.35 -15.80 -14.08
CA LEU A 107 -21.42 -15.56 -15.06
C LEU A 107 -20.92 -14.79 -16.30
N GLU A 108 -19.78 -14.10 -16.25
CA GLU A 108 -19.19 -13.35 -17.36
C GLU A 108 -17.69 -13.65 -17.48
N LEU A 109 -17.34 -14.43 -18.50
CA LEU A 109 -15.97 -14.68 -18.94
C LEU A 109 -15.51 -13.56 -19.89
N ALA A 110 -14.83 -12.55 -19.35
CA ALA A 110 -13.74 -11.83 -20.02
C ALA A 110 -13.05 -10.85 -19.04
N PRO A 111 -11.72 -10.91 -18.84
CA PRO A 111 -11.00 -9.78 -18.27
C PRO A 111 -10.56 -8.83 -19.39
N GLU A 112 -11.07 -7.60 -19.36
CA GLU A 112 -10.46 -6.46 -20.05
C GLU A 112 -9.26 -5.95 -19.22
N PRO A 113 -8.14 -5.56 -19.84
CA PRO A 113 -7.01 -4.99 -19.13
C PRO A 113 -7.30 -3.52 -18.78
N HIS A 114 -7.42 -3.19 -17.49
CA HIS A 114 -7.45 -1.82 -17.01
C HIS A 114 -6.02 -1.30 -16.78
N GLU A 115 -5.60 -0.37 -17.64
CA GLU A 115 -4.47 0.52 -17.40
C GLU A 115 -4.92 1.66 -16.47
N ASN A 116 -4.23 1.84 -15.33
CA ASN A 116 -4.34 3.08 -14.55
C ASN A 116 -2.98 3.77 -14.49
N ALA A 117 -2.95 4.98 -15.04
CA ALA A 117 -1.88 5.96 -14.89
C ALA A 117 -2.08 6.73 -13.58
N LEU A 118 -1.03 6.82 -12.75
CA LEU A 118 -0.98 7.72 -11.60
C LEU A 118 0.16 8.72 -11.78
N THR A 119 -0.22 9.99 -11.97
CA THR A 119 0.67 11.16 -11.94
C THR A 119 1.17 11.43 -10.52
N ALA A 120 2.49 11.59 -10.34
CA ALA A 120 3.11 12.09 -9.11
C ALA A 120 3.94 13.38 -9.39
N PRO A 121 4.00 14.37 -8.48
CA PRO A 121 4.72 15.63 -8.71
C PRO A 121 6.23 15.57 -8.39
N ALA A 122 6.93 16.58 -8.90
CA ALA A 122 8.36 16.61 -9.26
C ALA A 122 9.40 16.38 -8.15
N ARG A 123 10.35 15.49 -8.47
CA ARG A 123 11.76 15.45 -8.04
C ARG A 123 12.63 15.34 -9.32
N SER A 124 13.95 15.24 -9.22
CA SER A 124 14.83 15.18 -10.41
C SER A 124 14.52 13.95 -11.30
N PRO A 125 14.58 14.04 -12.64
CA PRO A 125 14.15 12.97 -13.55
C PRO A 125 14.83 11.62 -13.32
N GLU A 126 16.12 11.63 -12.97
CA GLU A 126 16.94 10.42 -12.80
C GLU A 126 16.75 9.74 -11.43
N GLN A 127 16.49 10.50 -10.36
CA GLN A 127 16.19 9.93 -9.04
C GLN A 127 14.72 9.51 -8.91
N LEU A 128 13.80 10.19 -9.61
CA LEU A 128 12.42 9.76 -9.75
C LEU A 128 12.28 8.45 -10.52
N ALA A 129 13.11 8.23 -11.55
CA ALA A 129 13.09 7.02 -12.35
C ALA A 129 13.47 5.80 -11.50
N GLY A 130 14.59 5.85 -10.78
CA GLY A 130 15.04 4.72 -9.94
C GLY A 130 14.12 4.42 -8.74
N ASP A 131 13.68 5.46 -8.00
CA ASP A 131 12.74 5.28 -6.88
C ASP A 131 11.35 4.85 -7.37
N GLY A 132 10.94 5.30 -8.56
CA GLY A 132 9.67 4.97 -9.19
C GLY A 132 9.64 3.51 -9.66
N GLU A 133 10.69 3.05 -10.31
CA GLU A 133 10.83 1.65 -10.74
C GLU A 133 10.84 0.69 -9.55
N LEU A 134 11.58 1.02 -8.48
CA LEU A 134 11.59 0.20 -7.26
C LEU A 134 10.21 0.18 -6.58
N ARG A 135 9.51 1.32 -6.53
CA ARG A 135 8.14 1.37 -6.00
C ARG A 135 7.19 0.51 -6.82
N ALA A 136 7.19 0.65 -8.14
CA ALA A 136 6.35 -0.15 -9.02
C ALA A 136 6.63 -1.64 -8.84
N LEU A 137 7.90 -2.03 -8.75
CA LEU A 137 8.28 -3.41 -8.47
C LEU A 137 7.75 -3.92 -7.12
N LEU A 138 7.80 -3.10 -6.07
CA LEU A 138 7.22 -3.45 -4.77
C LEU A 138 5.69 -3.56 -4.83
N GLU A 139 5.02 -2.65 -5.53
CA GLU A 139 3.57 -2.68 -5.73
C GLU A 139 3.15 -3.95 -6.48
N GLU A 140 3.86 -4.32 -7.55
CA GLU A 140 3.69 -5.59 -8.28
C GLU A 140 3.88 -6.80 -7.36
N ALA A 141 4.97 -6.82 -6.58
CA ALA A 141 5.27 -7.91 -5.66
C ALA A 141 4.17 -8.08 -4.60
N ILE A 142 3.68 -6.96 -4.04
CA ILE A 142 2.57 -6.96 -3.09
C ILE A 142 1.31 -7.46 -3.77
N ASP A 143 1.00 -7.02 -4.99
CA ASP A 143 -0.18 -7.46 -5.73
C ASP A 143 -0.11 -8.95 -6.10
N ALA A 144 1.07 -9.52 -6.36
CA ALA A 144 1.25 -10.94 -6.61
C ALA A 144 0.93 -11.84 -5.39
N LEU A 145 0.92 -11.29 -4.18
CA LEU A 145 0.60 -12.07 -2.98
C LEU A 145 -0.83 -12.65 -3.03
N PRO A 146 -1.03 -13.88 -2.49
CA PRO A 146 -2.35 -14.38 -2.16
C PRO A 146 -3.09 -13.36 -1.30
N GLN A 147 -4.36 -13.13 -1.61
CA GLN A 147 -5.12 -12.01 -1.03
C GLN A 147 -5.25 -12.07 0.50
N SER A 148 -5.27 -13.27 1.10
CA SER A 148 -5.25 -13.46 2.56
C SER A 148 -3.92 -13.05 3.21
N TYR A 149 -2.82 -13.09 2.46
CA TYR A 149 -1.49 -12.65 2.90
C TYR A 149 -1.29 -11.16 2.62
N ARG A 150 -1.70 -10.70 1.42
CA ARG A 150 -1.62 -9.30 1.01
C ARG A 150 -2.29 -8.35 1.98
N VAL A 151 -3.55 -8.64 2.36
CA VAL A 151 -4.29 -7.76 3.29
C VAL A 151 -3.61 -7.69 4.66
N VAL A 152 -3.09 -8.80 5.17
CA VAL A 152 -2.36 -8.84 6.45
C VAL A 152 -1.05 -8.06 6.35
N PHE A 153 -0.33 -8.22 5.23
CA PHE A 153 0.92 -7.49 4.98
C PHE A 153 0.70 -5.98 4.94
N VAL A 154 -0.29 -5.52 4.15
CA VAL A 154 -0.61 -4.09 4.06
C VAL A 154 -1.00 -3.51 5.42
N MET A 155 -1.89 -4.18 6.16
CA MET A 155 -2.32 -3.68 7.47
C MET A 155 -1.17 -3.62 8.50
N ARG A 156 -0.22 -4.56 8.45
CA ARG A 156 0.87 -4.68 9.42
C ARG A 156 2.11 -3.86 9.07
N GLU A 157 2.50 -3.81 7.80
CA GLU A 157 3.76 -3.20 7.36
C GLU A 157 3.56 -1.81 6.75
N LEU A 158 2.41 -1.52 6.13
CA LEU A 158 2.17 -0.20 5.52
C LEU A 158 1.32 0.69 6.43
N GLU A 159 0.34 0.10 7.13
CA GLU A 159 -0.57 0.83 8.02
C GLU A 159 -0.18 0.74 9.49
N GLU A 160 0.82 -0.08 9.80
CA GLU A 160 1.42 -0.27 11.12
C GLU A 160 0.42 -0.65 12.24
N LEU A 161 -0.74 -1.22 11.89
CA LEU A 161 -1.70 -1.73 12.89
C LEU A 161 -1.06 -2.83 13.69
N ASP A 162 -1.40 -2.95 14.98
CA ASP A 162 -0.90 -4.04 15.81
C ASP A 162 -1.50 -5.42 15.41
N THR A 163 -0.99 -6.52 15.98
CA THR A 163 -1.48 -7.88 15.64
C THR A 163 -2.93 -8.07 16.07
N ARG A 164 -3.32 -7.50 17.22
CA ARG A 164 -4.65 -7.61 17.81
C ARG A 164 -5.65 -6.75 17.03
N GLU A 165 -5.29 -5.52 16.67
CA GLU A 165 -6.07 -4.64 15.80
C GLU A 165 -6.32 -5.29 14.44
N THR A 166 -5.27 -5.83 13.83
CA THR A 166 -5.37 -6.55 12.54
C THR A 166 -6.30 -7.75 12.66
N ALA A 167 -6.16 -8.56 13.72
CA ALA A 167 -7.03 -9.71 13.98
C ALA A 167 -8.50 -9.29 14.16
N ALA A 168 -8.76 -8.21 14.89
CA ALA A 168 -10.11 -7.69 15.12
C ALA A 168 -10.77 -7.14 13.85
N CYS A 169 -9.99 -6.49 12.97
CA CYS A 169 -10.47 -5.96 11.70
C CYS A 169 -10.76 -7.07 10.67
N LEU A 170 -9.94 -8.11 10.64
CA LEU A 170 -10.05 -9.21 9.66
C LEU A 170 -10.87 -10.41 10.16
N GLU A 171 -11.35 -10.37 11.40
CA GLU A 171 -12.05 -11.48 12.07
C GLU A 171 -11.23 -12.78 12.07
N LEU A 172 -9.96 -12.66 12.49
CA LEU A 172 -9.00 -13.77 12.57
C LEU A 172 -8.50 -13.96 14.01
N SER A 173 -7.83 -15.10 14.27
CA SER A 173 -6.99 -15.22 15.45
C SER A 173 -5.67 -14.45 15.27
N GLU A 174 -5.08 -13.97 16.36
CA GLU A 174 -3.75 -13.34 16.32
C GLU A 174 -2.68 -14.29 15.76
N GLU A 175 -2.80 -15.59 16.05
CA GLU A 175 -1.92 -16.61 15.49
C GLU A 175 -2.02 -16.68 13.97
N ALA A 176 -3.24 -16.67 13.42
CA ALA A 176 -3.44 -16.63 11.97
C ALA A 176 -2.83 -15.37 11.34
N VAL A 177 -2.91 -14.22 12.02
CA VAL A 177 -2.24 -12.98 11.56
C VAL A 177 -0.73 -13.16 11.50
N ARG A 178 -0.10 -13.68 12.57
CA ARG A 178 1.36 -13.91 12.61
C ARG A 178 1.82 -14.87 11.51
N VAL A 179 1.11 -16.00 11.34
CA VAL A 179 1.42 -16.99 10.30
C VAL A 179 1.29 -16.37 8.91
N ARG A 180 0.19 -15.67 8.63
CA ARG A 180 -0.04 -15.02 7.32
C ARG A 180 1.00 -13.95 7.02
N LEU A 181 1.38 -13.14 8.01
CA LEU A 181 2.43 -12.12 7.85
C LEU A 181 3.79 -12.76 7.53
N HIS A 182 4.14 -13.83 8.25
CA HIS A 182 5.38 -14.56 7.97
C HIS A 182 5.39 -15.13 6.53
N ARG A 183 4.27 -15.75 6.11
CA ARG A 183 4.13 -16.27 4.73
C ARG A 183 4.16 -15.16 3.69
N ALA A 184 3.54 -14.01 3.96
CA ALA A 184 3.58 -12.85 3.07
C ALA A 184 5.02 -12.37 2.84
N ARG A 185 5.78 -12.13 3.91
CA ARG A 185 7.19 -11.70 3.83
C ARG A 185 8.06 -12.69 3.08
N ARG A 186 7.86 -14.00 3.33
CA ARG A 186 8.59 -15.05 2.62
C ARG A 186 8.28 -15.04 1.12
N THR A 187 7.00 -15.01 0.76
CA THR A 187 6.57 -15.00 -0.65
C THR A 187 7.07 -13.77 -1.38
N LEU A 188 7.01 -12.59 -0.73
CA LEU A 188 7.49 -11.34 -1.30
C LEU A 188 9.01 -11.36 -1.52
N ARG A 189 9.77 -11.93 -0.57
CA ARG A 189 11.22 -12.13 -0.74
C ARG A 189 11.55 -13.09 -1.88
N GLU A 190 10.84 -14.22 -1.98
CA GLU A 190 11.04 -15.20 -3.06
C GLU A 190 10.75 -14.55 -4.42
N TRP A 191 9.64 -13.82 -4.55
CA TRP A 191 9.27 -13.11 -5.77
C TRP A 191 10.30 -12.05 -6.19
N LEU A 192 10.78 -11.24 -5.24
CA LEU A 192 11.81 -10.24 -5.52
C LEU A 192 13.15 -10.88 -5.91
N TYR A 193 13.51 -12.00 -5.28
CA TYR A 193 14.73 -12.73 -5.61
C TYR A 193 14.68 -13.30 -7.02
N GLU A 194 13.55 -13.92 -7.41
CA GLU A 194 13.35 -14.44 -8.77
C GLU A 194 13.43 -13.33 -9.83
N ARG A 195 12.86 -12.15 -9.55
CA ARG A 195 12.99 -11.01 -10.48
C ARG A 195 14.41 -10.44 -10.54
N ALA A 196 15.14 -10.48 -9.43
CA ALA A 196 16.52 -10.03 -9.36
C ALA A 196 17.52 -11.05 -9.92
N ASP A 197 17.17 -12.33 -10.09
CA ASP A 197 18.07 -13.41 -10.50
C ASP A 197 18.82 -13.11 -11.80
N ALA A 198 18.14 -12.48 -12.77
CA ALA A 198 18.76 -12.02 -14.02
C ALA A 198 19.87 -10.96 -13.78
N LEU A 199 19.73 -10.14 -12.76
CA LEU A 199 20.70 -9.10 -12.38
C LEU A 199 21.83 -9.65 -11.50
N VAL A 200 21.63 -10.80 -10.83
CA VAL A 200 22.64 -11.41 -9.96
C VAL A 200 23.90 -11.78 -10.75
N GLY A 201 23.75 -12.25 -12.00
CA GLY A 201 24.88 -12.59 -12.88
C GLY A 201 25.71 -11.37 -13.32
N GLU A 202 25.12 -10.18 -13.27
CA GLU A 202 25.77 -8.91 -13.64
C GLU A 202 26.39 -8.19 -12.43
N ALA A 203 25.97 -8.59 -11.21
CA ALA A 203 26.46 -8.03 -9.97
C ALA A 203 27.96 -8.30 -9.80
N PHE A 204 28.72 -7.25 -9.46
CA PHE A 204 30.18 -7.30 -9.34
C PHE A 204 30.92 -7.76 -10.61
N SER A 205 30.31 -7.60 -11.79
CA SER A 205 30.99 -7.92 -13.05
C SER A 205 32.34 -7.19 -13.15
N PHE A 206 33.39 -7.99 -13.38
CA PHE A 206 34.76 -7.51 -13.56
C PHE A 206 35.15 -7.67 -15.03
N ALA A 207 34.51 -6.87 -15.88
CA ALA A 207 34.73 -6.84 -17.33
C ALA A 207 34.90 -5.38 -17.80
N GLY A 208 35.29 -5.20 -19.07
CA GLY A 208 35.50 -3.88 -19.68
C GLY A 208 36.65 -3.10 -19.02
N GLU A 209 36.47 -1.78 -18.86
CA GLU A 209 37.53 -0.85 -18.44
C GLU A 209 38.22 -1.20 -17.11
N ARG A 210 37.53 -1.91 -16.20
CA ARG A 210 38.15 -2.37 -14.94
C ARG A 210 39.13 -3.51 -15.19
N CYS A 211 38.79 -4.45 -16.06
CA CYS A 211 39.67 -5.53 -16.46
C CYS A 211 40.85 -4.99 -17.30
N ASP A 212 40.55 -4.13 -18.28
CA ASP A 212 41.55 -3.56 -19.19
C ASP A 212 42.65 -2.80 -18.45
N ARG A 213 42.30 -2.02 -17.42
CA ARG A 213 43.28 -1.33 -16.58
C ARG A 213 44.21 -2.28 -15.83
N ILE A 214 43.70 -3.40 -15.31
CA ILE A 214 44.55 -4.40 -14.64
C ILE A 214 45.46 -5.09 -15.66
N VAL A 215 44.91 -5.48 -16.81
CA VAL A 215 45.70 -6.12 -17.88
C VAL A 215 46.83 -5.21 -18.34
N ALA A 216 46.54 -3.94 -18.65
CA ALA A 216 47.55 -2.97 -19.06
C ALA A 216 48.65 -2.79 -18.00
N PHE A 217 48.26 -2.67 -16.72
CA PHE A 217 49.20 -2.55 -15.61
C PHE A 217 50.11 -3.78 -15.46
N VAL A 218 49.56 -4.99 -15.63
CA VAL A 218 50.33 -6.24 -15.53
C VAL A 218 51.30 -6.40 -16.70
N LEU A 219 50.87 -6.09 -17.92
CA LEU A 219 51.72 -6.19 -19.12
C LEU A 219 52.92 -5.22 -19.03
N ASP A 220 52.69 -3.97 -18.63
CA ASP A 220 53.76 -2.98 -18.41
C ASP A 220 54.81 -3.48 -17.39
N ARG A 221 54.35 -4.12 -16.29
CA ARG A 221 55.22 -4.72 -15.28
C ARG A 221 56.03 -5.92 -15.78
N ILE A 222 55.50 -6.71 -16.71
CA ILE A 222 56.21 -7.85 -17.32
C ILE A 222 57.33 -7.34 -18.22
N ASP A 223 57.02 -6.37 -19.10
CA ASP A 223 57.99 -5.81 -20.04
C ASP A 223 59.18 -5.16 -19.33
N GLN A 224 58.94 -4.45 -18.22
CA GLN A 224 59.99 -3.85 -17.38
C GLN A 224 60.92 -4.90 -16.74
N ARG A 225 60.41 -6.11 -16.46
CA ARG A 225 61.22 -7.22 -15.92
C ARG A 225 62.00 -7.98 -16.98
N SER A 226 61.49 -8.07 -18.20
CA SER A 226 62.18 -8.73 -19.32
C SER A 226 63.28 -7.87 -19.94
N ALA A 227 63.30 -6.57 -19.67
CA ALA A 227 64.34 -5.62 -20.10
C ALA A 227 65.53 -5.50 -19.12
N THR A 228 65.52 -6.23 -17.99
CA THR A 228 66.60 -6.31 -17.00
C THR A 228 67.28 -7.67 -17.06
#